data_AF-A0A9E5DX92-F1
#
_entry.id   AF-A0A9E5DX92-F1
#
_cell.length_a   1.000
_cell.length_b   1.000
_cell.length_c   1.000
_cell.angle_alpha   90.00
_cell.angle_beta   90.00
_cell.angle_gamma   90.00
#
_symmetry.space_group_name_H-M   'P 1'
#
loop_
_entity.id
_entity.type
_entity.pdbx_description
1 polymer ?
#
loop_
_entity_poly.entity_id
_entity_poly.type
_entity_poly.pdbx_seq_one_letter_code
_entity_poly.pdbx_strand_id
1 'polypeptide(L)'
;MTGQGLRPQKSIDSAHRCSDESACRAVNWPPPQPAIGPVAPSNRLGAPPHRAAFGSSPVRDQVGQLAPLALLTTVALLATLACACCGKQDRLSAGAPSVQQARHSGPSLLAAPHVTLVAVTDWQATLKPCGCTLDSQNGGVERIGRWLADLRKVDDSVVTVHAGSLLHDDQGLTLAGKPQQLALRQATFGQVLEQLGVVAVALSQWDVQHGGAAVVAAYAAAKFAVLGAGSPQITNVKPHLLIRTASGVAVGLLGVDAVAGQDDAARQAQVVAAVAQLRQQGAQVTVALANLGLRSARRLARAVPTLDVVVVGGLEEKTEQLNDAEREGDTLIVHSTRHGALAAAVTLVPAGLVQGPWREAGEYLAGAADDLQTRREALAKHLQRVTTEATVATQRALPFYQAQLADLDRRIALARQVAGQPLPAGRLAAFRSAVLHSTAPIDSTVEQLVKTYDDAVAKSAEKDQKAPQAPAVGQAGYVGQAVCLACHAPTAAFIAKDLHSRAWKTLQDGSKTKDLDCVPCHVTGFGQPGGTTLSHLGELTAVQCEACHGPGSLHVAAPAKGLKSSLTPIAASTCLGCHTPQHAPRFEFDAYRSRLKVPGHGLPVVGK
;
A
#
# COMPACT_ATOMS: atom_id res chain seq x y z
N MET A 1 -18.31 15.89 -68.67
CA MET A 1 -16.90 15.48 -68.79
C MET A 1 -16.13 16.21 -67.70
N THR A 2 -16.02 15.60 -66.52
CA THR A 2 -14.84 14.88 -65.98
C THR A 2 -14.02 15.78 -65.06
N GLY A 3 -13.87 15.36 -63.80
CA GLY A 3 -12.93 15.95 -62.85
C GLY A 3 -13.46 15.98 -61.42
N GLN A 4 -13.51 14.83 -60.76
CA GLN A 4 -13.82 14.72 -59.32
C GLN A 4 -12.70 15.39 -58.51
N GLY A 5 -13.07 16.44 -57.77
CA GLY A 5 -12.23 17.12 -56.78
C GLY A 5 -12.84 16.96 -55.38
N LEU A 6 -12.01 16.53 -54.45
CA LEU A 6 -12.25 16.44 -53.00
C LEU A 6 -12.93 17.69 -52.42
N ARG A 7 -13.91 17.48 -51.52
CA ARG A 7 -14.36 18.48 -50.55
C ARG A 7 -14.42 17.90 -49.12
N PRO A 8 -14.16 18.74 -48.11
CA PRO A 8 -13.85 18.32 -46.74
C PRO A 8 -15.09 18.04 -45.89
N GLN A 9 -14.93 17.15 -44.90
CA GLN A 9 -15.91 16.94 -43.83
C GLN A 9 -16.01 18.17 -42.93
N LYS A 10 -17.23 18.67 -42.79
CA LYS A 10 -17.62 19.71 -41.83
C LYS A 10 -17.71 19.15 -40.41
N SER A 11 -17.30 19.98 -39.47
CA SER A 11 -17.50 19.90 -38.03
C SER A 11 -18.96 19.65 -37.64
N ILE A 12 -19.16 18.84 -36.60
CA ILE A 12 -20.35 18.92 -35.74
C ILE A 12 -19.87 18.99 -34.30
N ASP A 13 -19.95 20.21 -33.76
CA ASP A 13 -20.13 20.47 -32.34
C ASP A 13 -21.52 20.00 -31.93
N SER A 14 -21.60 19.20 -30.86
CA SER A 14 -22.77 19.23 -29.97
C SER A 14 -22.40 18.66 -28.62
N ALA A 15 -22.27 19.58 -27.65
CA ALA A 15 -22.32 19.28 -26.23
C ALA A 15 -23.68 18.68 -25.86
N HIS A 16 -23.68 17.56 -25.15
CA HIS A 16 -24.85 17.09 -24.41
C HIS A 16 -24.52 17.04 -22.92
N ARG A 17 -25.15 17.98 -22.19
CA ARG A 17 -25.36 17.92 -20.75
C ARG A 17 -26.37 16.79 -20.50
N CYS A 18 -26.01 15.81 -19.67
CA CYS A 18 -26.99 14.92 -19.06
C CYS A 18 -27.48 15.58 -17.76
N SER A 19 -28.77 15.90 -17.72
CA SER A 19 -29.48 16.50 -16.58
C SER A 19 -30.71 15.67 -16.21
N ASP A 20 -30.56 14.35 -16.09
CA ASP A 20 -31.62 13.49 -15.58
C ASP A 20 -31.04 12.21 -14.91
N GLU A 21 -31.42 11.97 -13.66
CA GLU A 21 -30.84 10.99 -12.72
C GLU A 21 -31.38 9.55 -12.90
N SER A 22 -32.33 9.34 -13.82
CA SER A 22 -33.01 8.06 -14.01
C SER A 22 -32.40 7.14 -15.09
N ALA A 23 -31.55 7.67 -15.98
CA ALA A 23 -31.03 6.92 -17.14
C ALA A 23 -29.64 6.26 -16.94
N CYS A 24 -28.96 6.49 -15.80
CA CYS A 24 -27.65 5.88 -15.50
C CYS A 24 -27.73 4.59 -14.67
N ARG A 25 -28.93 4.07 -14.37
CA ARG A 25 -29.13 2.80 -13.65
C ARG A 25 -29.58 1.69 -14.60
N ALA A 26 -28.64 1.10 -15.35
CA ALA A 26 -28.76 -0.28 -15.84
C ALA A 26 -27.50 -0.72 -16.60
N VAL A 27 -26.45 -1.11 -15.87
CA VAL A 27 -25.53 -2.16 -16.34
C VAL A 27 -25.32 -3.11 -15.16
N ASN A 28 -26.31 -3.97 -14.94
CA ASN A 28 -26.17 -5.11 -14.02
C ASN A 28 -25.22 -6.12 -14.67
N TRP A 29 -24.00 -6.22 -14.16
CA TRP A 29 -23.18 -7.40 -14.38
C TRP A 29 -23.76 -8.56 -13.54
N PRO A 30 -24.07 -9.72 -14.14
CA PRO A 30 -24.50 -10.88 -13.36
C PRO A 30 -23.34 -11.41 -12.52
N PRO A 31 -23.58 -11.87 -11.27
CA PRO A 31 -22.56 -12.59 -10.51
C PRO A 31 -22.19 -13.90 -11.21
N PRO A 32 -20.94 -14.40 -11.07
CA PRO A 32 -20.52 -15.66 -11.66
C PRO A 32 -21.36 -16.80 -11.10
N GLN A 33 -22.00 -17.58 -11.98
CA GLN A 33 -22.78 -18.74 -11.57
C GLN A 33 -21.89 -19.85 -11.00
N PRO A 34 -22.31 -20.55 -9.94
CA PRO A 34 -21.60 -21.72 -9.45
C PRO A 34 -21.68 -22.86 -10.48
N ALA A 35 -20.54 -23.53 -10.67
CA ALA A 35 -20.41 -24.65 -11.59
C ALA A 35 -21.41 -25.77 -11.26
N ILE A 36 -22.06 -26.24 -12.32
CA ILE A 36 -23.05 -27.31 -12.38
C ILE A 36 -22.40 -28.60 -11.83
N GLY A 37 -22.97 -29.16 -10.76
CA GLY A 37 -22.54 -30.45 -10.21
C GLY A 37 -22.85 -31.62 -11.16
N PRO A 38 -22.03 -32.68 -11.19
CA PRO A 38 -22.26 -33.78 -12.10
C PRO A 38 -23.40 -34.68 -11.62
N VAL A 39 -24.23 -35.06 -12.59
CA VAL A 39 -25.27 -36.09 -12.55
C VAL A 39 -24.64 -37.46 -12.25
N ALA A 40 -25.26 -38.22 -11.35
CA ALA A 40 -24.85 -39.58 -10.99
C ALA A 40 -25.03 -40.57 -12.16
N PRO A 41 -24.10 -41.53 -12.35
CA PRO A 41 -24.40 -42.73 -13.10
C PRO A 41 -24.58 -43.95 -12.19
N SER A 42 -25.58 -44.72 -12.56
CA SER A 42 -25.99 -46.03 -12.06
C SER A 42 -24.92 -47.12 -12.24
N ASN A 43 -24.68 -47.88 -11.16
CA ASN A 43 -24.43 -49.33 -11.08
C ASN A 43 -24.25 -50.12 -12.39
N ARG A 44 -23.11 -50.82 -12.56
CA ARG A 44 -22.95 -52.31 -12.53
C ARG A 44 -21.69 -52.80 -13.28
N LEU A 45 -21.04 -53.81 -12.66
CA LEU A 45 -20.15 -54.86 -13.23
C LEU A 45 -18.73 -54.40 -13.62
N GLY A 46 -17.62 -55.07 -13.32
CA GLY A 46 -17.33 -56.31 -12.60
C GLY A 46 -15.80 -56.47 -12.46
N ALA A 47 -15.33 -57.08 -11.37
CA ALA A 47 -13.94 -57.54 -11.19
C ALA A 47 -13.66 -58.77 -12.09
N PRO A 48 -12.40 -59.13 -12.45
CA PRO A 48 -11.45 -59.80 -11.53
C PRO A 48 -9.94 -59.59 -11.93
N PRO A 49 -8.96 -60.44 -11.52
CA PRO A 49 -8.41 -60.54 -10.17
C PRO A 49 -6.87 -60.41 -10.11
N HIS A 50 -6.39 -60.38 -8.86
CA HIS A 50 -5.00 -60.40 -8.42
C HIS A 50 -4.12 -61.56 -8.94
N ARG A 51 -2.87 -61.23 -9.22
CA ARG A 51 -1.63 -62.03 -9.03
C ARG A 51 -0.51 -61.02 -8.77
N ALA A 52 0.60 -61.28 -8.09
CA ALA A 52 1.07 -62.25 -7.10
C ALA A 52 2.45 -61.68 -6.71
N ALA A 53 2.81 -61.82 -5.45
CA ALA A 53 4.04 -61.29 -4.88
C ALA A 53 5.30 -61.97 -5.41
N PHE A 54 6.40 -61.21 -5.47
CA PHE A 54 7.74 -61.72 -5.22
C PHE A 54 8.48 -60.72 -4.33
N GLY A 55 8.91 -61.20 -3.16
CA GLY A 55 9.81 -60.50 -2.28
C GLY A 55 11.24 -60.99 -2.45
N SER A 56 12.20 -60.13 -2.11
CA SER A 56 13.49 -60.53 -1.56
C SER A 56 14.13 -59.31 -0.87
N SER A 57 14.01 -59.34 0.45
CA SER A 57 14.89 -58.92 1.55
C SER A 57 16.16 -58.05 1.37
N PRO A 58 16.61 -57.43 2.47
CA PRO A 58 17.36 -56.18 2.50
C PRO A 58 18.86 -56.36 2.70
N VAL A 59 19.63 -55.31 2.41
CA VAL A 59 21.01 -55.16 2.92
C VAL A 59 21.08 -53.94 3.80
N ARG A 60 21.64 -54.18 4.98
CA ARG A 60 21.83 -53.31 6.14
C ARG A 60 23.34 -53.25 6.34
N ASP A 61 23.92 -52.06 6.42
CA ASP A 61 25.22 -51.70 7.01
C ASP A 61 25.14 -50.17 7.18
N GLN A 62 25.00 -49.54 8.35
CA GLN A 62 25.70 -49.56 9.62
C GLN A 62 27.20 -49.17 9.59
N VAL A 63 27.42 -47.98 10.17
CA VAL A 63 28.56 -47.54 10.99
C VAL A 63 29.78 -46.94 10.25
N GLY A 64 30.14 -45.73 10.67
CA GLY A 64 31.40 -45.07 10.34
C GLY A 64 31.51 -43.63 10.83
N GLN A 65 31.29 -43.39 12.14
CA GLN A 65 31.81 -42.20 12.82
C GLN A 65 33.33 -42.23 12.76
N LEU A 66 34.00 -41.09 12.52
CA LEU A 66 35.30 -40.73 13.11
C LEU A 66 35.62 -39.25 12.79
N ALA A 67 35.56 -38.39 13.82
CA ALA A 67 36.52 -37.29 14.01
C ALA A 67 37.55 -37.81 15.03
N PRO A 68 38.80 -37.30 15.09
CA PRO A 68 39.02 -36.08 15.89
C PRO A 68 40.30 -35.25 15.57
N LEU A 69 40.43 -34.16 16.35
CA LEU A 69 41.65 -33.50 16.86
C LEU A 69 42.34 -32.38 16.05
N ALA A 70 42.10 -31.19 16.60
CA ALA A 70 42.94 -30.00 16.72
C ALA A 70 44.46 -30.17 16.63
N LEU A 71 45.11 -29.21 15.97
CA LEU A 71 46.42 -28.71 16.36
C LEU A 71 46.42 -27.17 16.31
N LEU A 72 46.59 -26.58 17.49
CA LEU A 72 46.96 -25.18 17.71
C LEU A 72 48.48 -25.06 17.60
N THR A 73 48.99 -24.16 16.76
CA THR A 73 50.25 -23.45 17.02
C THR A 73 50.20 -22.04 16.46
N THR A 74 50.78 -21.15 17.27
CA THR A 74 50.76 -19.70 17.31
C THR A 74 51.90 -19.03 16.52
N VAL A 75 51.88 -17.68 16.52
CA VAL A 75 52.95 -16.69 16.22
C VAL A 75 52.84 -16.09 14.81
N ALA A 76 52.18 -14.95 14.59
CA ALA A 76 52.51 -13.55 14.94
C ALA A 76 53.51 -12.85 13.99
N LEU A 77 53.20 -11.59 13.71
CA LEU A 77 53.88 -10.56 12.91
C LEU A 77 53.73 -10.59 11.37
N LEU A 78 52.90 -9.68 10.85
CA LEU A 78 53.35 -8.58 9.97
C LEU A 78 52.25 -7.53 9.84
N ALA A 79 52.33 -6.52 10.69
CA ALA A 79 51.68 -5.23 10.48
C ALA A 79 52.62 -4.37 9.62
N THR A 80 52.19 -4.03 8.39
CA THR A 80 52.47 -2.79 7.64
C THR A 80 52.10 -2.96 6.16
N LEU A 81 50.85 -2.65 5.79
CA LEU A 81 50.49 -2.17 4.45
C LEU A 81 49.07 -1.59 4.50
N ALA A 82 48.98 -0.44 5.19
CA ALA A 82 47.89 0.51 5.04
C ALA A 82 48.33 1.55 3.99
N CYS A 83 47.80 1.45 2.76
CA CYS A 83 47.39 2.58 1.93
C CYS A 83 46.97 2.10 0.54
N ALA A 84 45.94 2.77 0.00
CA ALA A 84 45.50 2.77 -1.39
C ALA A 84 44.75 1.53 -1.90
N CYS A 85 43.43 1.50 -1.64
CA CYS A 85 42.37 1.36 -2.67
C CYS A 85 40.99 1.13 -2.01
N CYS A 86 40.52 2.07 -1.20
CA CYS A 86 39.09 2.22 -0.91
C CYS A 86 38.65 3.55 -1.54
N GLY A 87 38.07 3.45 -2.74
CA GLY A 87 37.60 4.60 -3.49
C GLY A 87 36.33 4.25 -4.24
N LYS A 88 35.24 4.94 -3.87
CA LYS A 88 33.94 5.07 -4.57
C LYS A 88 32.89 3.98 -4.29
N GLN A 89 32.29 4.06 -3.10
CA GLN A 89 30.87 3.75 -2.89
C GLN A 89 30.21 4.85 -2.04
N ASP A 90 30.36 6.11 -2.46
CA ASP A 90 29.54 7.21 -1.95
C ASP A 90 28.93 7.92 -3.15
N ARG A 91 27.61 7.76 -3.32
CA ARG A 91 26.66 8.63 -4.05
C ARG A 91 25.45 7.82 -4.53
N LEU A 92 24.61 7.33 -3.61
CA LEU A 92 23.17 7.14 -3.83
C LEU A 92 22.42 7.11 -2.47
N SER A 93 22.82 7.97 -1.54
CA SER A 93 22.03 8.25 -0.35
C SER A 93 21.23 9.52 -0.62
N ALA A 94 20.07 9.37 -1.27
CA ALA A 94 19.02 10.38 -1.13
C ALA A 94 18.50 10.23 0.31
N GLY A 95 19.06 11.02 1.22
CA GLY A 95 18.64 11.03 2.60
C GLY A 95 17.14 11.33 2.69
N ALA A 96 16.41 10.54 3.45
CA ALA A 96 15.17 11.01 4.04
C ALA A 96 15.45 12.38 4.69
N PRO A 97 14.52 13.35 4.64
CA PRO A 97 14.72 14.62 5.33
C PRO A 97 15.00 14.28 6.80
N SER A 98 16.23 14.53 7.23
CA SER A 98 16.62 14.26 8.59
C SER A 98 15.79 15.19 9.47
N VAL A 99 15.13 14.62 10.47
CA VAL A 99 14.48 15.38 11.56
C VAL A 99 15.52 16.17 12.38
N GLN A 100 16.81 15.98 12.09
CA GLN A 100 17.83 16.94 12.44
C GLN A 100 17.66 18.20 11.60
N GLN A 101 16.72 19.05 12.03
CA GLN A 101 17.04 20.47 12.08
C GLN A 101 18.37 20.55 12.84
N ALA A 102 19.47 20.74 12.09
CA ALA A 102 20.62 21.41 12.67
C ALA A 102 20.07 22.65 13.39
N ARG A 103 20.71 23.07 14.48
CA ARG A 103 20.30 24.25 15.25
C ARG A 103 20.39 25.48 14.34
N HIS A 104 19.36 25.70 13.52
CA HIS A 104 19.28 26.80 12.60
C HIS A 104 18.78 27.97 13.42
N SER A 105 19.65 28.95 13.63
CA SER A 105 19.29 30.28 14.11
C SER A 105 18.27 30.86 13.11
N GLY A 106 16.98 30.87 13.45
CA GLY A 106 15.94 31.29 12.51
C GLY A 106 14.52 31.20 13.10
N PRO A 107 13.51 31.70 12.36
CA PRO A 107 12.11 31.62 12.76
C PRO A 107 11.67 30.16 12.91
N SER A 108 10.95 29.86 13.99
CA SER A 108 10.34 28.57 14.24
C SER A 108 8.88 28.74 14.60
N LEU A 109 8.00 27.95 13.96
CA LEU A 109 6.59 27.88 14.35
C LEU A 109 6.42 27.30 15.76
N LEU A 110 7.39 26.49 16.21
CA LEU A 110 7.34 25.82 17.52
C LEU A 110 7.56 26.80 18.69
N ALA A 111 8.04 28.01 18.41
CA ALA A 111 8.21 29.07 19.42
C ALA A 111 6.90 29.80 19.76
N ALA A 112 5.85 29.61 18.96
CA ALA A 112 4.51 30.14 19.22
C ALA A 112 3.59 29.02 19.74
N PRO A 113 2.45 29.33 20.39
CA PRO A 113 1.42 28.33 20.66
C PRO A 113 0.98 27.66 19.36
N HIS A 114 1.13 26.33 19.25
CA HIS A 114 0.91 25.59 18.02
C HIS A 114 0.29 24.20 18.25
N VAL A 115 -0.10 23.56 17.14
CA VAL A 115 -0.34 22.12 17.08
C VAL A 115 0.34 21.58 15.82
N THR A 116 1.05 20.47 15.92
CA THR A 116 1.46 19.70 14.73
C THR A 116 0.52 18.52 14.57
N LEU A 117 -0.44 18.65 13.65
CA LEU A 117 -1.40 17.61 13.33
C LEU A 117 -0.74 16.61 12.38
N VAL A 118 -0.55 15.38 12.83
CA VAL A 118 -0.10 14.27 11.98
C VAL A 118 -1.31 13.43 11.58
N ALA A 119 -1.57 13.36 10.28
CA ALA A 119 -2.63 12.55 9.70
C ALA A 119 -2.03 11.32 9.00
N VAL A 120 -2.59 10.15 9.32
CA VAL A 120 -2.47 8.95 8.50
C VAL A 120 -3.85 8.54 8.03
N THR A 121 -4.03 8.24 6.75
CA THR A 121 -5.36 7.99 6.16
C THR A 121 -5.47 6.59 5.56
N ASP A 122 -6.69 6.03 5.58
CA ASP A 122 -7.04 4.74 4.95
C ASP A 122 -6.00 3.63 5.17
N TRP A 123 -5.60 3.40 6.42
CA TRP A 123 -4.46 2.55 6.76
C TRP A 123 -4.75 1.04 6.65
N GLN A 124 -5.99 0.63 6.89
CA GLN A 124 -6.48 -0.74 6.63
C GLN A 124 -5.66 -1.87 7.28
N ALA A 125 -5.22 -1.64 8.53
CA ALA A 125 -4.40 -2.55 9.32
C ALA A 125 -3.11 -3.01 8.60
N THR A 126 -2.57 -2.17 7.70
CA THR A 126 -1.33 -2.47 6.99
C THR A 126 -0.14 -2.29 7.93
N LEU A 127 0.48 -3.40 8.34
CA LEU A 127 1.67 -3.40 9.21
C LEU A 127 2.93 -3.04 8.43
N LYS A 128 3.15 -3.71 7.30
CA LYS A 128 4.32 -3.51 6.43
C LYS A 128 3.83 -3.28 5.01
N PRO A 129 4.51 -2.45 4.21
CA PRO A 129 4.16 -2.32 2.82
C PRO A 129 4.44 -3.63 2.09
N CYS A 130 3.51 -4.03 1.25
CA CYS A 130 3.62 -5.16 0.35
C CYS A 130 3.90 -4.61 -1.06
N GLY A 131 5.08 -4.93 -1.61
CA GLY A 131 5.47 -4.40 -2.91
C GLY A 131 6.73 -5.05 -3.46
N CYS A 132 6.74 -5.32 -4.77
CA CYS A 132 7.82 -6.04 -5.44
C CYS A 132 9.05 -5.15 -5.72
N THR A 133 8.88 -3.83 -5.74
CA THR A 133 9.94 -2.88 -6.08
C THR A 133 10.17 -1.88 -4.94
N LEU A 134 11.40 -1.36 -4.79
CA LEU A 134 11.75 -0.46 -3.68
C LEU A 134 10.87 0.79 -3.61
N ASP A 135 10.42 1.29 -4.76
CA ASP A 135 9.50 2.41 -4.90
C ASP A 135 8.05 2.11 -4.47
N SER A 136 7.69 0.82 -4.35
CA SER A 136 6.42 0.34 -3.78
C SER A 136 6.51 -0.01 -2.29
N GLN A 137 7.71 0.03 -1.69
CA GLN A 137 7.95 -0.30 -0.27
C GLN A 137 7.99 0.94 0.64
N ASN A 138 7.14 1.93 0.38
CA ASN A 138 7.02 3.11 1.25
C ASN A 138 6.08 2.84 2.42
N GLY A 139 6.29 3.50 3.55
CA GLY A 139 5.41 3.39 4.72
C GLY A 139 5.93 2.42 5.76
N GLY A 140 5.06 1.60 6.35
CA GLY A 140 5.42 0.66 7.41
C GLY A 140 5.31 1.28 8.80
N VAL A 141 4.61 0.59 9.69
CA VAL A 141 4.26 1.11 11.02
C VAL A 141 5.50 1.42 11.86
N GLU A 142 6.57 0.65 11.69
CA GLU A 142 7.84 0.82 12.39
C GLU A 142 8.58 2.09 11.93
N ARG A 143 8.50 2.43 10.64
CA ARG A 143 9.12 3.63 10.10
C ARG A 143 8.30 4.86 10.48
N ILE A 144 6.98 4.76 10.42
CA ILE A 144 6.08 5.82 10.92
C ILE A 144 6.31 6.07 12.40
N GLY A 145 6.45 5.00 13.20
CA GLY A 145 6.75 5.08 14.62
C GLY A 145 8.06 5.79 14.90
N ARG A 146 9.12 5.47 14.14
CA ARG A 146 10.40 6.13 14.33
C ARG A 146 10.34 7.61 13.95
N TRP A 147 9.71 7.92 12.83
CA TRP A 147 9.55 9.30 12.38
C TRP A 147 8.71 10.13 13.38
N LEU A 148 7.61 9.57 13.90
CA LEU A 148 6.81 10.20 14.96
C LEU A 148 7.62 10.39 16.24
N ALA A 149 8.41 9.40 16.65
CA ALA A 149 9.26 9.50 17.84
C ALA A 149 10.34 10.59 17.67
N ASP A 150 10.93 10.71 16.49
CA ASP A 150 11.90 11.77 16.21
C ASP A 150 11.23 13.16 16.13
N LEU A 151 10.02 13.25 15.54
CA LEU A 151 9.24 14.48 15.53
C LEU A 151 8.88 14.93 16.96
N ARG A 152 8.45 14.00 17.81
CA ARG A 152 8.09 14.29 19.22
C ARG A 152 9.27 14.71 20.10
N LYS A 153 10.51 14.49 19.67
CA LYS A 153 11.70 15.01 20.38
C LYS A 153 11.90 16.51 20.17
N VAL A 154 11.40 17.04 19.05
CA VAL A 154 11.55 18.46 18.69
C VAL A 154 10.26 19.25 18.89
N ASP A 155 9.12 18.57 18.93
CA ASP A 155 7.78 19.15 19.09
C ASP A 155 6.93 18.30 20.03
N ASP A 156 6.58 18.83 21.20
CA ASP A 156 5.75 18.17 22.21
C ASP A 156 4.24 18.38 22.01
N SER A 157 3.87 19.14 20.98
CA SER A 157 2.51 19.54 20.63
C SER A 157 1.99 18.79 19.39
N VAL A 158 2.53 17.59 19.17
CA VAL A 158 2.13 16.66 18.10
C VAL A 158 0.83 15.94 18.45
N VAL A 159 -0.14 16.01 17.54
CA VAL A 159 -1.44 15.34 17.63
C VAL A 159 -1.59 14.39 16.46
N THR A 160 -1.58 13.08 16.72
CA THR A 160 -1.68 12.06 15.67
C THR A 160 -3.12 11.57 15.53
N VAL A 161 -3.70 11.69 14.33
CA VAL A 161 -5.08 11.34 14.02
C VAL A 161 -5.18 10.45 12.79
N HIS A 162 -6.33 9.78 12.64
CA HIS A 162 -6.65 8.99 11.46
C HIS A 162 -8.05 9.27 10.92
N ALA A 163 -8.17 9.28 9.59
CA ALA A 163 -9.46 9.27 8.88
C ALA A 163 -9.45 8.20 7.79
N GLY A 164 -10.62 7.63 7.50
CA GLY A 164 -10.76 6.59 6.48
C GLY A 164 -10.93 5.19 7.06
N SER A 165 -10.86 4.17 6.21
CA SER A 165 -10.92 2.78 6.65
C SER A 165 -9.65 2.40 7.40
N LEU A 166 -9.79 2.05 8.68
CA LEU A 166 -8.69 1.77 9.58
C LEU A 166 -8.32 0.29 9.60
N LEU A 167 -9.32 -0.61 9.56
CA LEU A 167 -9.13 -2.02 9.92
C LEU A 167 -9.55 -3.03 8.85
N HIS A 168 -10.52 -2.70 8.00
CA HIS A 168 -10.97 -3.61 6.96
C HIS A 168 -9.97 -3.65 5.79
N ASP A 169 -9.72 -4.87 5.32
CA ASP A 169 -8.85 -5.17 4.18
C ASP A 169 -9.70 -5.29 2.92
N ASP A 170 -9.38 -4.54 1.88
CA ASP A 170 -10.11 -4.58 0.61
C ASP A 170 -9.63 -5.67 -0.36
N GLN A 171 -8.62 -6.48 0.00
CA GLN A 171 -8.10 -7.52 -0.88
C GLN A 171 -9.09 -8.66 -1.16
N GLY A 172 -10.12 -8.86 -0.33
CA GLY A 172 -11.22 -9.80 -0.59
C GLY A 172 -10.81 -11.28 -0.71
N LEU A 173 -9.59 -11.65 -0.31
CA LEU A 173 -9.07 -13.00 -0.43
C LEU A 173 -9.85 -13.97 0.48
N THR A 174 -10.49 -14.97 -0.12
CA THR A 174 -11.20 -16.03 0.61
C THR A 174 -10.33 -17.28 0.67
N LEU A 175 -9.53 -17.40 1.73
CA LEU A 175 -8.61 -18.52 1.97
C LEU A 175 -8.86 -19.14 3.35
N ALA A 176 -8.63 -20.44 3.48
CA ALA A 176 -8.65 -21.10 4.79
C ALA A 176 -7.59 -20.47 5.72
N GLY A 177 -7.93 -20.21 6.98
CA GLY A 177 -7.06 -19.54 7.95
C GLY A 177 -6.94 -18.00 7.80
N LYS A 178 -7.39 -17.41 6.68
CA LYS A 178 -7.32 -15.95 6.47
C LYS A 178 -8.14 -15.15 7.49
N PRO A 179 -9.37 -15.55 7.90
CA PRO A 179 -10.08 -14.84 8.96
C PRO A 179 -9.32 -14.79 10.29
N GLN A 180 -8.62 -15.87 10.66
CA GLN A 180 -7.80 -15.91 11.87
C GLN A 180 -6.58 -14.99 11.75
N GLN A 181 -5.86 -15.04 10.63
CA GLN A 181 -4.74 -14.13 10.36
C GLN A 181 -5.19 -12.65 10.39
N LEU A 182 -6.34 -12.33 9.78
CA LEU A 182 -6.88 -10.98 9.78
C LEU A 182 -7.20 -10.49 11.20
N ALA A 183 -7.80 -11.35 12.04
CA ALA A 183 -8.05 -11.02 13.44
C ALA A 183 -6.75 -10.77 14.22
N LEU A 184 -5.70 -11.58 14.01
CA LEU A 184 -4.37 -11.33 14.58
C LEU A 184 -3.80 -9.98 14.11
N ARG A 185 -3.90 -9.68 12.81
CA ARG A 185 -3.38 -8.44 12.22
C ARG A 185 -4.08 -7.22 12.81
N GLN A 186 -5.40 -7.25 12.92
CA GLN A 186 -6.21 -6.18 13.49
C GLN A 186 -5.92 -5.95 14.97
N ALA A 187 -5.78 -7.02 15.76
CA ALA A 187 -5.41 -6.93 17.17
C ALA A 187 -4.01 -6.33 17.36
N THR A 188 -3.02 -6.80 16.61
CA THR A 188 -1.66 -6.22 16.63
C THR A 188 -1.67 -4.77 16.18
N PHE A 189 -2.44 -4.44 15.13
CA PHE A 189 -2.52 -3.06 14.64
C PHE A 189 -3.13 -2.12 15.68
N GLY A 190 -4.12 -2.55 16.47
CA GLY A 190 -4.61 -1.79 17.62
C GLY A 190 -3.49 -1.43 18.61
N GLN A 191 -2.63 -2.41 18.97
CA GLN A 191 -1.47 -2.18 19.84
C GLN A 191 -0.44 -1.23 19.21
N VAL A 192 -0.24 -1.34 17.89
CA VAL A 192 0.61 -0.42 17.15
C VAL A 192 0.07 1.01 17.23
N LEU A 193 -1.23 1.25 16.99
CA LEU A 193 -1.82 2.59 17.08
C LEU A 193 -1.66 3.21 18.48
N GLU A 194 -1.78 2.39 19.53
CA GLU A 194 -1.49 2.79 20.90
C GLU A 194 -0.02 3.21 21.07
N GLN A 195 0.92 2.38 20.60
CA GLN A 195 2.35 2.67 20.67
C GLN A 195 2.72 3.93 19.87
N LEU A 196 2.04 4.16 18.74
CA LEU A 196 2.21 5.35 17.92
C LEU A 196 1.57 6.60 18.55
N GLY A 197 0.80 6.48 19.63
CA GLY A 197 0.16 7.60 20.30
C GLY A 197 -0.92 8.26 19.44
N VAL A 198 -1.68 7.47 18.66
CA VAL A 198 -2.85 7.98 17.93
C VAL A 198 -3.90 8.39 18.94
N VAL A 199 -4.36 9.64 18.88
CA VAL A 199 -5.29 10.19 19.89
C VAL A 199 -6.75 10.00 19.50
N ALA A 200 -7.04 10.07 18.20
CA ALA A 200 -8.39 9.99 17.68
C ALA A 200 -8.43 9.41 16.27
N VAL A 201 -9.46 8.61 16.00
CA VAL A 201 -9.74 7.99 14.71
C VAL A 201 -11.19 8.26 14.35
N ALA A 202 -11.46 8.67 13.11
CA ALA A 202 -12.81 8.60 12.56
C ALA A 202 -13.29 7.14 12.53
N LEU A 203 -14.51 6.90 13.02
CA LEU A 203 -15.22 5.66 12.75
C LEU A 203 -15.47 5.57 11.24
N SER A 204 -15.14 4.42 10.65
CA SER A 204 -15.50 4.10 9.27
C SER A 204 -16.71 3.16 9.28
N GLN A 205 -17.84 3.60 8.73
CA GLN A 205 -19.02 2.77 8.49
C GLN A 205 -18.68 1.63 7.52
N TRP A 206 -17.72 1.85 6.61
CA TRP A 206 -17.22 0.79 5.75
C TRP A 206 -16.58 -0.35 6.56
N ASP A 207 -15.73 0.01 7.54
CA ASP A 207 -15.13 -0.96 8.46
C ASP A 207 -16.20 -1.72 9.27
N VAL A 208 -17.21 -1.02 9.78
CA VAL A 208 -18.30 -1.64 10.54
C VAL A 208 -19.13 -2.60 9.69
N GLN A 209 -19.44 -2.22 8.45
CA GLN A 209 -20.29 -3.00 7.55
C GLN A 209 -19.58 -4.24 6.99
N HIS A 210 -18.28 -4.13 6.67
CA HIS A 210 -17.54 -5.17 5.94
C HIS A 210 -16.50 -5.90 6.79
N GLY A 211 -16.13 -5.34 7.95
CA GLY A 211 -15.08 -5.88 8.81
C GLY A 211 -15.49 -7.04 9.72
N GLY A 212 -16.80 -7.24 9.93
CA GLY A 212 -17.33 -8.27 10.81
C GLY A 212 -16.97 -8.08 12.29
N ALA A 213 -17.16 -9.14 13.08
CA ALA A 213 -17.06 -9.07 14.55
C ALA A 213 -15.67 -8.66 15.06
N ALA A 214 -14.59 -9.05 14.38
CA ALA A 214 -13.22 -8.73 14.79
C ALA A 214 -12.93 -7.23 14.70
N VAL A 215 -13.41 -6.56 13.65
CA VAL A 215 -13.27 -5.11 13.47
C VAL A 215 -14.08 -4.33 14.51
N VAL A 216 -15.33 -4.77 14.75
CA VAL A 216 -16.17 -4.19 15.81
C VAL A 216 -15.51 -4.31 17.18
N ALA A 217 -14.97 -5.49 17.49
CA ALA A 217 -14.25 -5.73 18.75
C ALA A 217 -12.99 -4.86 18.88
N ALA A 218 -12.23 -4.68 17.79
CA ALA A 218 -11.05 -3.83 17.78
C ALA A 218 -11.38 -2.34 18.04
N TYR A 219 -12.46 -1.81 17.45
CA TYR A 219 -12.94 -0.46 17.78
C TYR A 219 -13.45 -0.35 19.23
N ALA A 220 -14.16 -1.37 19.72
CA ALA A 220 -14.66 -1.39 21.10
C ALA A 220 -13.51 -1.46 22.14
N ALA A 221 -12.41 -2.13 21.80
CA ALA A 221 -11.22 -2.27 22.64
C ALA A 221 -10.21 -1.12 22.48
N ALA A 222 -10.45 -0.18 21.57
CA ALA A 222 -9.53 0.91 21.28
C ALA A 222 -9.31 1.82 22.49
N LYS A 223 -8.04 2.11 22.81
CA LYS A 223 -7.66 3.09 23.84
C LYS A 223 -7.59 4.53 23.34
N PHE A 224 -7.74 4.73 22.03
CA PHE A 224 -7.86 6.04 21.40
C PHE A 224 -9.34 6.44 21.25
N ALA A 225 -9.62 7.72 21.04
CA ALA A 225 -10.97 8.18 20.84
C ALA A 225 -11.51 7.77 19.47
N VAL A 226 -12.64 7.06 19.44
CA VAL A 226 -13.37 6.76 18.20
C VAL A 226 -14.40 7.87 17.98
N LEU A 227 -14.28 8.60 16.87
CA LEU A 227 -15.10 9.78 16.58
C LEU A 227 -16.08 9.53 15.42
N GLY A 228 -17.34 9.94 15.57
CA GLY A 228 -18.33 9.85 14.50
C GLY A 228 -19.77 10.02 14.99
N ALA A 229 -20.73 9.79 14.09
CA ALA A 229 -22.17 9.93 14.39
C ALA A 229 -22.73 8.83 15.32
N GLY A 230 -21.90 7.85 15.73
CA GLY A 230 -22.30 6.68 16.51
C GLY A 230 -22.47 5.42 15.66
N SER A 231 -22.55 4.26 16.33
CA SER A 231 -22.88 2.97 15.71
C SER A 231 -23.61 2.09 16.73
N PRO A 232 -24.67 1.36 16.35
CA PRO A 232 -25.31 0.40 17.25
C PRO A 232 -24.36 -0.71 17.74
N GLN A 233 -23.30 -0.99 16.98
CA GLN A 233 -22.36 -2.08 17.26
C GLN A 233 -21.18 -1.63 18.13
N ILE A 234 -20.91 -0.32 18.23
CA ILE A 234 -19.74 0.24 18.91
C ILE A 234 -20.21 1.36 19.85
N THR A 235 -20.14 1.09 21.15
CA THR A 235 -20.75 1.95 22.19
C THR A 235 -19.86 3.09 22.67
N ASN A 236 -18.56 3.04 22.40
CA ASN A 236 -17.56 4.04 22.83
C ASN A 236 -17.33 5.18 21.82
N VAL A 237 -18.23 5.37 20.85
CA VAL A 237 -18.11 6.43 19.83
C VAL A 237 -18.55 7.79 20.39
N LYS A 238 -17.74 8.82 20.17
CA LYS A 238 -18.06 10.21 20.53
C LYS A 238 -18.25 11.07 19.29
N PRO A 239 -19.12 12.09 19.30
CA PRO A 239 -19.25 13.00 18.15
C PRO A 239 -18.00 13.86 17.94
N HIS A 240 -17.37 14.30 19.03
CA HIS A 240 -16.19 15.15 19.02
C HIS A 240 -15.33 14.96 20.28
N LEU A 241 -14.12 15.48 20.23
CA LEU A 241 -13.14 15.50 21.33
C LEU A 241 -12.42 16.85 21.34
N LEU A 242 -12.24 17.44 22.52
CA LEU A 242 -11.36 18.59 22.70
C LEU A 242 -10.07 18.13 23.39
N ILE A 243 -8.93 18.46 22.80
CA ILE A 243 -7.60 18.23 23.40
C ILE A 243 -6.87 19.56 23.57
N ARG A 244 -5.94 19.63 24.52
CA ARG A 244 -5.01 20.77 24.67
C ARG A 244 -3.59 20.27 24.43
N THR A 245 -2.86 20.94 23.53
CA THR A 245 -1.45 20.65 23.28
C THR A 245 -0.58 21.14 24.43
N ALA A 246 0.66 20.65 24.49
CA ALA A 246 1.65 21.10 25.47
C ALA A 246 1.93 22.61 25.35
N SER A 247 1.90 23.16 24.13
CA SER A 247 2.03 24.60 23.89
C SER A 247 0.75 25.40 24.21
N GLY A 248 -0.31 24.78 24.73
CA GLY A 248 -1.55 25.44 25.18
C GLY A 248 -2.64 25.66 24.11
N VAL A 249 -2.48 25.12 22.90
CA VAL A 249 -3.52 25.23 21.85
C VAL A 249 -4.63 24.21 22.08
N ALA A 250 -5.87 24.67 22.11
CA ALA A 250 -7.04 23.80 22.19
C ALA A 250 -7.49 23.37 20.79
N VAL A 251 -7.52 22.06 20.54
CA VAL A 251 -7.84 21.45 19.25
C VAL A 251 -9.11 20.62 19.38
N GLY A 252 -10.15 21.01 18.66
CA GLY A 252 -11.40 20.28 18.55
C GLY A 252 -11.35 19.31 17.37
N LEU A 253 -11.50 18.03 17.65
CA LEU A 253 -11.55 16.95 16.66
C LEU A 253 -13.00 16.46 16.54
N LEU A 254 -13.49 16.27 15.31
CA LEU A 254 -14.82 15.70 15.06
C LEU A 254 -14.75 14.61 13.99
N GLY A 255 -15.53 13.55 14.16
CA GLY A 255 -15.63 12.47 13.17
C GLY A 255 -16.76 12.72 12.20
N VAL A 256 -16.51 12.54 10.90
CA VAL A 256 -17.50 12.72 9.84
C VAL A 256 -17.45 11.52 8.90
N ASP A 257 -18.61 10.96 8.59
CA ASP A 257 -18.71 9.77 7.74
C ASP A 257 -19.96 9.82 6.87
N ALA A 258 -19.99 9.01 5.82
CA ALA A 258 -21.14 8.80 4.96
C ALA A 258 -22.14 7.84 5.61
N VAL A 259 -23.00 8.35 6.49
CA VAL A 259 -24.09 7.55 7.08
C VAL A 259 -25.18 7.28 6.03
N ALA A 260 -25.58 6.02 5.89
CA ALA A 260 -26.62 5.63 4.93
C ALA A 260 -27.93 6.40 5.17
N GLY A 261 -28.49 6.99 4.11
CA GLY A 261 -29.71 7.79 4.17
C GLY A 261 -29.53 9.22 4.68
N GLN A 262 -28.33 9.63 5.10
CA GLN A 262 -28.01 11.02 5.46
C GLN A 262 -27.59 11.80 4.21
N ASP A 263 -28.34 12.85 3.88
CA ASP A 263 -27.96 13.76 2.80
C ASP A 263 -26.80 14.71 3.18
N ASP A 264 -26.22 15.37 2.17
CA ASP A 264 -25.09 16.28 2.37
C ASP A 264 -25.45 17.49 3.26
N ALA A 265 -26.68 17.99 3.22
CA ALA A 265 -27.11 19.17 3.96
C ALA A 265 -27.25 18.87 5.46
N ALA A 266 -27.86 17.74 5.82
CA ALA A 266 -27.95 17.25 7.19
C ALA A 266 -26.57 17.01 7.79
N ARG A 267 -25.65 16.43 7.00
CA ARG A 267 -24.25 16.24 7.42
C ARG A 267 -23.54 17.58 7.66
N GLN A 268 -23.72 18.53 6.76
CA GLN A 268 -23.16 19.88 6.90
C GLN A 268 -23.70 20.57 8.16
N ALA A 269 -25.01 20.52 8.41
CA ALA A 269 -25.63 21.09 9.61
C ALA A 269 -25.07 20.46 10.90
N GLN A 270 -24.89 19.14 10.93
CA GLN A 270 -24.26 18.43 12.05
C GLN A 270 -22.82 18.92 12.29
N VAL A 271 -22.03 19.09 11.22
CA VAL A 271 -20.66 19.58 11.30
C VAL A 271 -20.62 21.04 11.79
N VAL A 272 -21.50 21.91 11.29
CA VAL A 272 -21.64 23.29 11.76
C VAL A 272 -21.93 23.34 13.26
N ALA A 273 -22.89 22.53 13.72
CA ALA A 273 -23.25 22.47 15.14
C ALA A 273 -22.09 21.97 16.01
N ALA A 274 -21.39 20.93 15.57
CA ALA A 274 -20.23 20.38 16.28
C ALA A 274 -19.06 21.38 16.34
N VAL A 275 -18.78 22.10 15.25
CA VAL A 275 -17.77 23.16 15.22
C VAL A 275 -18.16 24.27 16.20
N ALA A 276 -19.41 24.74 16.18
CA ALA A 276 -19.88 25.77 17.11
C ALA A 276 -19.73 25.34 18.57
N GLN A 277 -20.08 24.09 18.91
CA GLN A 277 -19.92 23.54 20.25
C GLN A 277 -18.45 23.47 20.68
N LEU A 278 -17.55 23.00 19.81
CA LEU A 278 -16.11 22.96 20.07
C LEU A 278 -15.54 24.36 20.30
N ARG A 279 -15.97 25.36 19.50
CA ARG A 279 -15.57 26.77 19.69
C ARG A 279 -16.06 27.33 21.03
N GLN A 280 -17.30 27.03 21.44
CA GLN A 280 -17.81 27.41 22.75
C GLN A 280 -17.01 26.78 23.90
N GLN A 281 -16.48 25.57 23.70
CA GLN A 281 -15.57 24.91 24.65
C GLN A 281 -14.13 25.45 24.59
N GLY A 282 -13.85 26.43 23.72
CA GLY A 282 -12.57 27.12 23.61
C GLY A 282 -11.62 26.55 22.56
N ALA A 283 -12.10 25.73 21.61
CA ALA A 283 -11.27 25.24 20.51
C ALA A 283 -10.73 26.40 19.66
N GLN A 284 -9.41 26.48 19.53
CA GLN A 284 -8.69 27.43 18.68
C GLN A 284 -8.48 26.86 17.27
N VAL A 285 -8.42 25.53 17.15
CA VAL A 285 -8.37 24.80 15.87
C VAL A 285 -9.47 23.74 15.85
N THR A 286 -10.17 23.59 14.74
CA THR A 286 -11.22 22.58 14.53
C THR A 286 -10.88 21.72 13.32
N VAL A 287 -10.87 20.40 13.53
CA VAL A 287 -10.39 19.40 12.57
C VAL A 287 -11.46 18.34 12.35
N ALA A 288 -11.96 18.23 11.12
CA ALA A 288 -12.85 17.12 10.75
C ALA A 288 -12.02 15.94 10.25
N LEU A 289 -12.19 14.78 10.88
CA LEU A 289 -11.70 13.50 10.40
C LEU A 289 -12.81 12.90 9.51
N ALA A 290 -12.70 13.09 8.20
CA ALA A 290 -13.78 12.90 7.25
C ALA A 290 -13.58 11.68 6.35
N ASN A 291 -14.34 10.61 6.57
CA ASN A 291 -14.41 9.43 5.71
C ASN A 291 -15.43 9.66 4.57
N LEU A 292 -15.12 10.58 3.65
CA LEU A 292 -16.05 11.02 2.59
C LEU A 292 -15.46 10.92 1.17
N GLY A 293 -14.17 10.67 1.05
CA GLY A 293 -13.41 10.87 -0.16
C GLY A 293 -13.20 12.35 -0.51
N LEU A 294 -12.21 12.61 -1.36
CA LEU A 294 -11.71 13.97 -1.64
C LEU A 294 -12.77 14.94 -2.19
N ARG A 295 -13.61 14.47 -3.12
CA ARG A 295 -14.64 15.31 -3.75
C ARG A 295 -15.68 15.80 -2.73
N SER A 296 -16.15 14.91 -1.86
CA SER A 296 -17.17 15.24 -0.86
C SER A 296 -16.57 16.00 0.32
N ALA A 297 -15.32 15.71 0.70
CA ALA A 297 -14.58 16.51 1.68
C ALA A 297 -14.42 17.98 1.24
N ARG A 298 -14.08 18.23 -0.04
CA ARG A 298 -14.04 19.60 -0.58
C ARG A 298 -15.41 20.29 -0.59
N ARG A 299 -16.51 19.56 -0.86
CA ARG A 299 -17.87 20.12 -0.72
C ARG A 299 -18.17 20.50 0.74
N LEU A 300 -17.77 19.66 1.69
CA LEU A 300 -17.94 19.94 3.12
C LEU A 300 -17.16 21.20 3.53
N ALA A 301 -15.89 21.31 3.13
CA ALA A 301 -15.06 22.48 3.43
C ALA A 301 -15.68 23.79 2.89
N ARG A 302 -16.19 23.80 1.64
CA ARG A 302 -16.93 24.96 1.09
C ARG A 302 -18.18 25.32 1.88
N ALA A 303 -18.93 24.31 2.32
CA ALA A 303 -20.18 24.53 3.03
C ALA A 303 -19.98 24.96 4.49
N VAL A 304 -18.82 24.64 5.09
CA VAL A 304 -18.50 24.95 6.49
C VAL A 304 -17.19 25.72 6.58
N PRO A 305 -17.15 26.99 6.16
CA PRO A 305 -15.91 27.80 6.13
C PRO A 305 -15.33 28.08 7.53
N THR A 306 -16.09 27.83 8.59
CA THR A 306 -15.63 27.95 9.99
C THR A 306 -14.75 26.78 10.43
N LEU A 307 -14.65 25.72 9.62
CA LEU A 307 -13.80 24.56 9.85
C LEU A 307 -12.38 24.86 9.37
N ASP A 308 -11.38 24.52 10.20
CA ASP A 308 -10.00 24.89 9.88
C ASP A 308 -9.28 23.86 9.04
N VAL A 309 -9.55 22.57 9.30
CA VAL A 309 -8.88 21.44 8.65
C VAL A 309 -9.87 20.32 8.38
N VAL A 310 -9.79 19.71 7.19
CA VAL A 310 -10.40 18.41 6.88
C VAL A 310 -9.29 17.41 6.60
N VAL A 311 -9.18 16.40 7.46
CA VAL A 311 -8.38 15.19 7.20
C VAL A 311 -9.25 14.22 6.41
N VAL A 312 -8.85 13.93 5.17
CA VAL A 312 -9.67 13.18 4.21
C VAL A 312 -9.29 11.70 4.24
N GLY A 313 -10.25 10.86 4.62
CA GLY A 313 -10.23 9.42 4.36
C GLY A 313 -11.29 9.01 3.34
N GLY A 314 -11.41 7.70 3.09
CA GLY A 314 -12.25 7.18 2.02
C GLY A 314 -11.65 7.49 0.65
N LEU A 315 -10.31 7.50 0.57
CA LEU A 315 -9.57 7.80 -0.64
C LEU A 315 -9.69 6.65 -1.65
N GLU A 316 -9.81 7.02 -2.93
CA GLU A 316 -9.71 6.06 -4.02
C GLU A 316 -8.25 5.65 -4.21
N GLU A 317 -8.00 4.44 -4.74
CA GLU A 317 -6.65 3.91 -5.01
C GLU A 317 -5.79 4.82 -5.89
N LYS A 318 -6.42 5.55 -6.81
CA LYS A 318 -5.76 6.49 -7.73
C LYS A 318 -5.56 7.88 -7.14
N THR A 319 -5.94 8.11 -5.89
CA THR A 319 -5.80 9.42 -5.26
C THR A 319 -4.32 9.73 -5.09
N GLU A 320 -3.87 10.80 -5.73
CA GLU A 320 -2.47 11.20 -5.69
C GLU A 320 -2.06 11.67 -4.30
N GLN A 321 -0.77 11.57 -3.99
CA GLN A 321 -0.20 12.10 -2.76
C GLN A 321 -0.33 13.63 -2.69
N LEU A 322 -0.70 14.15 -1.52
CA LEU A 322 -0.48 15.56 -1.21
C LEU A 322 1.01 15.81 -1.01
N ASN A 323 1.56 16.64 -1.88
CA ASN A 323 2.90 17.18 -1.70
C ASN A 323 2.89 18.51 -0.93
N ASP A 324 1.70 19.05 -0.62
CA ASP A 324 1.56 20.34 0.05
C ASP A 324 0.16 20.53 0.71
N ALA A 325 0.01 21.61 1.50
CA ALA A 325 -1.26 22.03 2.07
C ALA A 325 -2.24 22.52 0.98
N GLU A 326 -3.12 21.63 0.53
CA GLU A 326 -4.27 22.03 -0.28
C GLU A 326 -5.27 22.87 0.53
N ARG A 327 -6.00 23.75 -0.17
CA ARG A 327 -6.96 24.67 0.42
C ARG A 327 -8.28 24.66 -0.33
N GLU A 328 -9.35 24.77 0.43
CA GLU A 328 -10.68 25.01 -0.07
C GLU A 328 -11.27 26.19 0.72
N GLY A 329 -11.22 27.40 0.13
CA GLY A 329 -11.41 28.63 0.88
C GLY A 329 -10.35 28.78 1.99
N ASP A 330 -10.82 28.98 3.22
CA ASP A 330 -9.94 29.11 4.40
C ASP A 330 -9.63 27.76 5.07
N THR A 331 -10.25 26.66 4.62
CA THR A 331 -10.07 25.32 5.19
C THR A 331 -8.90 24.59 4.53
N LEU A 332 -8.02 23.99 5.33
CA LEU A 332 -6.95 23.12 4.84
C LEU A 332 -7.47 21.71 4.55
N ILE A 333 -7.05 21.12 3.44
CA ILE A 333 -7.33 19.74 3.08
C ILE A 333 -6.06 18.92 3.27
N VAL A 334 -6.14 17.84 4.05
CA VAL A 334 -4.99 17.02 4.44
C VAL A 334 -5.30 15.53 4.25
N HIS A 335 -4.39 14.79 3.61
CA HIS A 335 -4.40 13.32 3.57
C HIS A 335 -3.00 12.77 3.27
N SER A 336 -2.78 11.49 3.52
CA SER A 336 -1.45 10.85 3.43
C SER A 336 -1.45 9.57 2.58
N THR A 337 -2.36 9.47 1.61
CA THR A 337 -2.64 8.27 0.79
C THR A 337 -3.08 7.06 1.63
N ARG A 338 -3.19 5.88 1.01
CA ARG A 338 -3.70 4.65 1.63
C ARG A 338 -2.57 3.80 2.23
N HIS A 339 -2.93 2.83 3.06
CA HIS A 339 -2.05 1.76 3.58
C HIS A 339 -0.87 2.24 4.42
N GLY A 340 -0.92 3.48 4.94
CA GLY A 340 0.17 4.06 5.70
C GLY A 340 1.46 4.19 4.88
N ALA A 341 1.36 4.36 3.56
CA ALA A 341 2.52 4.60 2.69
C ALA A 341 3.26 5.90 3.07
N LEU A 342 2.52 6.87 3.61
CA LEU A 342 3.00 8.19 4.00
C LEU A 342 2.31 8.64 5.29
N ALA A 343 2.92 9.61 5.95
CA ALA A 343 2.26 10.41 6.98
C ALA A 343 2.33 11.89 6.60
N ALA A 344 1.21 12.60 6.72
CA ALA A 344 1.13 14.04 6.50
C ALA A 344 1.20 14.77 7.85
N ALA A 345 2.01 15.81 7.95
CA ALA A 345 2.09 16.69 9.11
C ALA A 345 1.76 18.13 8.70
N VAL A 346 0.89 18.79 9.45
CA VAL A 346 0.66 20.22 9.32
C VAL A 346 0.83 20.90 10.67
N THR A 347 1.79 21.82 10.77
CA THR A 347 1.98 22.67 11.95
C THR A 347 1.12 23.91 11.81
N LEU A 348 0.28 24.16 12.80
CA LEU A 348 -0.70 25.24 12.83
C LEU A 348 -0.43 26.16 14.02
N VAL A 349 -0.24 27.44 13.76
CA VAL A 349 -0.15 28.49 14.78
C VAL A 349 -1.43 29.32 14.71
N PRO A 350 -2.41 29.11 15.61
CA PRO A 350 -3.58 29.94 15.68
C PRO A 350 -3.23 31.34 16.22
N ALA A 351 -3.82 32.39 15.65
CA ALA A 351 -3.72 33.75 16.18
C ALA A 351 -4.79 34.00 17.27
N GLY A 352 -4.83 33.15 18.30
CA GLY A 352 -5.89 33.13 19.31
C GLY A 352 -7.23 32.61 18.76
N LEU A 353 -8.35 33.25 19.11
CA LEU A 353 -9.70 32.93 18.59
C LEU A 353 -10.04 33.69 17.29
N VAL A 354 -9.11 34.51 16.77
CA VAL A 354 -9.36 35.35 15.60
C VAL A 354 -9.48 34.49 14.34
N GLN A 355 -10.57 34.67 13.59
CA GLN A 355 -10.79 34.02 12.30
C GLN A 355 -10.07 34.76 11.17
N GLY A 356 -9.72 34.01 10.12
CA GLY A 356 -9.02 34.50 8.94
C GLY A 356 -8.32 33.36 8.20
N PRO A 357 -7.79 33.62 6.98
CA PRO A 357 -7.13 32.59 6.19
C PRO A 357 -5.85 32.12 6.87
N TRP A 358 -5.58 30.82 6.81
CA TRP A 358 -4.24 30.31 7.13
C TRP A 358 -3.23 30.88 6.14
N ARG A 359 -2.13 31.44 6.60
CA ARG A 359 -1.02 31.86 5.75
C ARG A 359 0.02 30.77 5.72
N GLU A 360 0.53 30.48 4.53
CA GLU A 360 1.64 29.53 4.40
C GLU A 360 2.90 30.14 5.03
N ALA A 361 3.52 29.38 5.92
CA ALA A 361 4.73 29.76 6.63
C ALA A 361 5.92 28.86 6.29
N GLY A 362 5.71 27.79 5.52
CA GLY A 362 6.75 26.86 5.10
C GLY A 362 7.96 27.57 4.46
N GLU A 363 7.73 28.56 3.59
CA GLU A 363 8.79 29.27 2.86
C GLU A 363 9.70 30.14 3.75
N TYR A 364 9.24 30.51 4.95
CA TYR A 364 10.02 31.30 5.90
C TYR A 364 11.01 30.45 6.71
N LEU A 365 10.81 29.13 6.73
CA LEU A 365 11.61 28.22 7.55
C LEU A 365 12.98 27.98 6.92
N ALA A 366 13.99 27.75 7.77
CA ALA A 366 15.32 27.41 7.31
C ALA A 366 15.31 26.14 6.43
N GLY A 367 16.00 26.19 5.30
CA GLY A 367 16.07 25.09 4.33
C GLY A 367 14.82 24.91 3.45
N ALA A 368 13.83 25.81 3.52
CA ALA A 368 12.59 25.67 2.74
C ALA A 368 12.82 25.63 1.22
N ALA A 369 13.74 26.46 0.71
CA ALA A 369 14.06 26.48 -0.72
C ALA A 369 14.65 25.14 -1.20
N ASP A 370 15.49 24.50 -0.40
CA ASP A 370 16.14 23.22 -0.74
C ASP A 370 15.14 22.05 -0.67
N ASP A 371 14.23 22.07 0.30
CA ASP A 371 13.15 21.08 0.39
C ASP A 371 12.19 21.19 -0.79
N LEU A 372 11.75 22.41 -1.14
CA LEU A 372 10.92 22.66 -2.31
C LEU A 372 11.62 22.27 -3.62
N GLN A 373 12.92 22.54 -3.73
CA GLN A 373 13.74 22.13 -4.88
C GLN A 373 13.77 20.60 -5.01
N THR A 374 13.93 19.87 -3.91
CA THR A 374 13.91 18.40 -3.89
C THR A 374 12.55 17.86 -4.37
N ARG A 375 11.44 18.44 -3.90
CA ARG A 375 10.09 18.07 -4.35
C ARG A 375 9.90 18.35 -5.84
N ARG A 376 10.38 19.49 -6.32
CA ARG A 376 10.33 19.86 -7.75
C ARG A 376 11.09 18.87 -8.62
N GLU A 377 12.28 18.44 -8.21
CA GLU A 377 13.08 17.46 -8.93
C GLU A 377 12.40 16.08 -8.99
N ALA A 378 11.79 15.64 -7.87
CA ALA A 378 11.01 14.42 -7.82
C ALA A 378 9.80 14.47 -8.79
N LEU A 379 9.06 15.58 -8.79
CA LEU A 379 7.93 15.79 -9.69
C LEU A 379 8.37 15.88 -11.16
N ALA A 380 9.47 16.57 -11.46
CA ALA A 380 10.00 16.65 -12.82
C ALA A 380 10.41 15.27 -13.36
N LYS A 381 11.03 14.43 -12.52
CA LYS A 381 11.37 13.05 -12.86
C LYS A 381 10.12 12.19 -13.04
N HIS A 382 9.08 12.40 -12.25
CA HIS A 382 7.78 11.76 -12.46
C HIS A 382 7.19 12.16 -13.81
N LEU A 383 7.14 13.46 -14.10
CA LEU A 383 6.60 14.00 -15.35
C LEU A 383 7.32 13.44 -16.57
N GLN A 384 8.65 13.39 -16.56
CA GLN A 384 9.44 12.83 -17.66
C GLN A 384 9.05 11.39 -17.98
N ARG A 385 8.80 10.57 -16.95
CA ARG A 385 8.35 9.17 -17.14
C ARG A 385 6.94 9.11 -17.72
N VAL A 386 6.02 9.85 -17.11
CA VAL A 386 4.61 9.96 -17.52
C VAL A 386 4.49 10.42 -18.98
N THR A 387 5.32 11.36 -19.43
CA THR A 387 5.39 11.81 -20.83
C THR A 387 5.99 10.76 -21.76
N THR A 388 6.91 9.93 -21.26
CA THR A 388 7.51 8.84 -22.04
C THR A 388 6.53 7.69 -22.24
N GLU A 389 5.69 7.39 -21.24
CA GLU A 389 4.66 6.35 -21.29
C GLU A 389 3.48 6.73 -22.21
N ALA A 390 3.18 8.03 -22.34
CA ALA A 390 2.26 8.61 -23.33
C ALA A 390 0.84 8.00 -23.40
N THR A 391 0.32 7.42 -22.31
CA THR A 391 -1.04 6.90 -22.25
C THR A 391 -2.10 8.01 -22.25
N VAL A 392 -3.36 7.68 -22.58
CA VAL A 392 -4.47 8.66 -22.54
C VAL A 392 -4.67 9.24 -21.13
N ALA A 393 -4.46 8.43 -20.09
CA ALA A 393 -4.55 8.89 -18.70
C ALA A 393 -3.42 9.88 -18.36
N THR A 394 -2.18 9.59 -18.79
CA THR A 394 -1.04 10.48 -18.53
C THR A 394 -1.15 11.80 -19.30
N GLN A 395 -1.66 11.77 -20.54
CA GLN A 395 -1.94 12.99 -21.32
C GLN A 395 -2.99 13.89 -20.65
N ARG A 396 -4.02 13.31 -20.03
CA ARG A 396 -5.03 14.08 -19.28
C ARG A 396 -4.48 14.70 -17.99
N ALA A 397 -3.53 14.04 -17.34
CA ALA A 397 -2.90 14.52 -16.10
C ALA A 397 -1.75 15.51 -16.35
N LEU A 398 -1.22 15.61 -17.57
CA LEU A 398 -0.09 16.46 -17.91
C LEU A 398 -0.27 17.94 -17.51
N PRO A 399 -1.40 18.62 -17.77
CA PRO A 399 -1.60 20.00 -17.36
C PRO A 399 -1.55 20.19 -15.84
N PHE A 400 -2.01 19.19 -15.08
CA PHE A 400 -1.98 19.22 -13.62
C PHE A 400 -0.55 19.19 -13.09
N TYR A 401 0.29 18.27 -13.57
CA TYR A 401 1.69 18.20 -13.15
C TYR A 401 2.49 19.44 -13.58
N GLN A 402 2.20 20.00 -14.76
CA GLN A 402 2.82 21.25 -15.21
C GLN A 402 2.45 22.42 -14.29
N ALA A 403 1.19 22.51 -13.88
CA ALA A 403 0.75 23.53 -12.92
C ALA A 403 1.44 23.38 -11.56
N GLN A 404 1.60 22.15 -11.06
CA GLN A 404 2.34 21.88 -9.83
C GLN A 404 3.82 22.25 -9.92
N LEU A 405 4.50 21.96 -11.04
CA LEU A 405 5.89 22.39 -11.24
C LEU A 405 6.04 23.92 -11.24
N ALA A 406 5.14 24.61 -11.93
CA ALA A 406 5.12 26.07 -11.95
C ALA A 406 4.86 26.66 -10.54
N ASP A 407 4.03 26.00 -9.74
CA ASP A 407 3.79 26.40 -8.36
C ASP A 407 5.04 26.24 -7.48
N LEU A 408 5.71 25.08 -7.56
CA LEU A 408 6.98 24.84 -6.87
C LEU A 408 8.04 25.86 -7.26
N ASP A 409 8.15 26.20 -8.55
CA ASP A 409 9.07 27.24 -9.03
C ASP A 409 8.82 28.60 -8.37
N ARG A 410 7.54 29.03 -8.27
CA ARG A 410 7.19 30.28 -7.58
C ARG A 410 7.56 30.25 -6.10
N ARG A 411 7.31 29.13 -5.44
CA ARG A 411 7.57 28.98 -3.99
C ARG A 411 9.05 28.88 -3.67
N ILE A 412 9.84 28.23 -4.52
CA ILE A 412 11.31 28.23 -4.40
C ILE A 412 11.83 29.66 -4.51
N ALA A 413 11.33 30.45 -5.45
CA ALA A 413 11.69 31.85 -5.58
C ALA A 413 11.31 32.67 -4.34
N LEU A 414 10.11 32.45 -3.79
CA LEU A 414 9.66 33.07 -2.54
C LEU A 414 10.55 32.66 -1.35
N ALA A 415 10.78 31.37 -1.15
CA ALA A 415 11.60 30.84 -0.06
C ALA A 415 13.03 31.38 -0.09
N ARG A 416 13.64 31.53 -1.27
CA ARG A 416 14.96 32.17 -1.40
C ARG A 416 14.98 33.64 -0.94
N GLN A 417 13.85 34.33 -0.99
CA GLN A 417 13.73 35.71 -0.54
C GLN A 417 13.40 35.81 0.95
N VAL A 418 12.52 34.95 1.46
CA VAL A 418 11.92 35.09 2.80
C VAL A 418 12.44 34.11 3.86
N ALA A 419 13.18 33.07 3.48
CA ALA A 419 13.73 32.13 4.45
C ALA A 419 14.63 32.85 5.46
N GLY A 420 14.37 32.61 6.75
CA GLY A 420 15.10 33.28 7.84
C GLY A 420 14.53 34.64 8.25
N GLN A 421 13.62 35.24 7.48
CA GLN A 421 12.92 36.47 7.87
C GLN A 421 11.86 36.18 8.96
N PRO A 422 11.44 37.20 9.74
CA PRO A 422 10.36 37.03 10.71
C PRO A 422 9.09 36.44 10.09
N LEU A 423 8.42 35.56 10.84
CA LEU A 423 7.16 34.96 10.40
C LEU A 423 6.10 36.04 10.17
N PRO A 424 5.22 35.85 9.17
CA PRO A 424 4.12 36.78 8.96
C PRO A 424 3.16 36.81 10.16
N ALA A 425 2.48 37.95 10.35
CA ALA A 425 1.42 38.04 11.35
C ALA A 425 0.16 37.27 10.90
N GLY A 426 -0.63 36.80 11.88
CA GLY A 426 -1.88 36.09 11.67
C GLY A 426 -1.77 34.58 11.89
N ARG A 427 -2.73 33.84 11.35
CA ARG A 427 -2.78 32.38 11.47
C ARG A 427 -1.78 31.75 10.50
N LEU A 428 -0.94 30.84 10.96
CA LEU A 428 0.11 30.24 10.14
C LEU A 428 -0.10 28.73 10.01
N ALA A 429 0.21 28.21 8.83
CA ALA A 429 0.27 26.79 8.55
C ALA A 429 1.59 26.46 7.86
N ALA A 430 2.17 25.29 8.15
CA ALA A 430 3.26 24.73 7.37
C ALA A 430 3.07 23.23 7.19
N PHE A 431 3.10 22.78 5.95
CA PHE A 431 2.91 21.37 5.59
C PHE A 431 4.24 20.64 5.40
N ARG A 432 4.30 19.42 5.91
CA ARG A 432 5.40 18.46 5.70
C ARG A 432 4.80 17.09 5.44
N SER A 433 5.31 16.38 4.45
CA SER A 433 5.00 14.96 4.23
C SER A 433 6.22 14.12 4.53
N ALA A 434 6.04 13.00 5.22
CA ALA A 434 7.07 12.00 5.40
C ALA A 434 6.86 10.85 4.42
N VAL A 435 7.69 10.80 3.37
CA VAL A 435 7.82 9.62 2.51
C VAL A 435 8.85 8.69 3.14
N LEU A 436 8.38 7.57 3.68
CA LEU A 436 9.22 6.66 4.45
C LEU A 436 9.67 5.47 3.60
N HIS A 437 10.73 5.70 2.83
CA HIS A 437 11.38 4.67 2.02
C HIS A 437 11.88 3.49 2.86
N SER A 438 12.15 2.36 2.20
CA SER A 438 12.59 1.12 2.85
C SER A 438 13.89 1.23 3.65
N THR A 439 14.71 2.25 3.41
CA THR A 439 15.95 2.52 4.16
C THR A 439 15.78 3.45 5.35
N ALA A 440 14.57 3.99 5.57
CA ALA A 440 14.37 4.91 6.69
C ALA A 440 14.52 4.17 8.03
N PRO A 441 15.03 4.85 9.08
CA PRO A 441 15.15 4.27 10.42
C PRO A 441 13.82 3.71 10.94
N ILE A 442 13.90 2.66 11.75
CA ILE A 442 12.73 1.96 12.31
C ILE A 442 12.66 2.10 13.84
N ASP A 443 11.44 1.96 14.39
CA ASP A 443 11.20 1.86 15.82
C ASP A 443 11.23 0.39 16.23
N SER A 444 12.21 0.00 17.04
CA SER A 444 12.42 -1.38 17.44
C SER A 444 11.28 -1.95 18.30
N THR A 445 10.57 -1.10 19.04
CA THR A 445 9.43 -1.52 19.87
C THR A 445 8.25 -1.86 18.97
N VAL A 446 7.98 -1.00 17.98
CA VAL A 446 6.94 -1.26 16.98
C VAL A 446 7.31 -2.47 16.10
N GLU A 447 8.58 -2.60 15.71
CA GLU A 447 9.06 -3.77 14.96
C GLU A 447 8.83 -5.08 15.72
N GLN A 448 9.02 -5.07 17.04
CA GLN A 448 8.78 -6.24 17.88
C GLN A 448 7.29 -6.65 17.90
N LEU A 449 6.36 -5.70 17.78
CA LEU A 449 4.92 -6.00 17.63
C LEU A 449 4.65 -6.70 16.31
N VAL A 450 5.25 -6.22 15.21
CA VAL A 450 5.11 -6.84 13.88
C VAL A 450 5.71 -8.25 13.88
N LYS A 451 6.89 -8.44 14.48
CA LYS A 451 7.50 -9.76 14.63
C LYS A 451 6.63 -10.72 15.46
N THR A 452 6.01 -10.22 16.52
CA THR A 452 5.10 -11.03 17.36
C THR A 452 3.88 -11.48 16.56
N TYR A 453 3.34 -10.61 15.70
CA TYR A 453 2.29 -10.98 14.74
C TYR A 453 2.77 -12.07 13.77
N ASP A 454 3.95 -11.92 13.18
CA ASP A 454 4.51 -12.90 12.23
C ASP A 454 4.71 -14.27 12.88
N ASP A 455 5.23 -14.30 14.10
CA ASP A 455 5.40 -15.53 14.87
C ASP A 455 4.03 -16.16 15.23
N ALA A 456 3.00 -15.36 15.48
CA ALA A 456 1.64 -15.84 15.75
C ALA A 456 0.98 -16.43 14.49
N VAL A 457 1.10 -15.75 13.35
CA VAL A 457 0.63 -16.25 12.05
C VAL A 457 1.33 -17.56 11.71
N ALA A 458 2.65 -17.63 11.82
CA ALA A 458 3.40 -18.86 11.55
C ALA A 458 2.93 -20.05 12.39
N LYS A 459 2.55 -19.82 13.66
CA LYS A 459 2.03 -20.87 14.57
C LYS A 459 0.61 -21.31 14.27
N SER A 460 -0.23 -20.45 13.69
CA SER A 460 -1.63 -20.77 13.36
C SER A 460 -1.82 -21.29 11.93
N ALA A 461 -0.97 -20.84 11.00
CA ALA A 461 -1.20 -20.90 9.57
C ALA A 461 -1.42 -22.31 9.00
N GLU A 462 -0.74 -23.33 9.51
CA GLU A 462 -0.84 -24.70 8.96
C GLU A 462 -2.06 -25.47 9.44
N LYS A 463 -2.65 -25.10 10.59
CA LYS A 463 -3.73 -25.88 11.22
C LYS A 463 -4.99 -25.96 10.36
N ASP A 464 -5.24 -24.91 9.59
CA ASP A 464 -6.42 -24.79 8.74
C ASP A 464 -6.16 -25.20 7.28
N GLN A 465 -4.93 -25.62 6.96
CA GLN A 465 -4.49 -25.87 5.59
C GLN A 465 -4.52 -27.36 5.28
N LYS A 466 -5.18 -27.70 4.17
CA LYS A 466 -5.26 -29.07 3.66
C LYS A 466 -4.31 -29.23 2.48
N ALA A 467 -4.00 -30.49 2.14
CA ALA A 467 -3.36 -30.78 0.86
C ALA A 467 -4.23 -30.23 -0.30
N PRO A 468 -3.62 -29.76 -1.40
CA PRO A 468 -4.35 -29.32 -2.57
C PRO A 468 -5.22 -30.46 -3.10
N GLN A 469 -6.40 -30.11 -3.62
CA GLN A 469 -7.24 -31.10 -4.31
C GLN A 469 -6.49 -31.64 -5.52
N ALA A 470 -6.62 -32.92 -5.82
CA ALA A 470 -6.06 -33.45 -7.07
C ALA A 470 -6.78 -32.81 -8.29
N PRO A 471 -6.09 -32.64 -9.44
CA PRO A 471 -6.75 -32.28 -10.68
C PRO A 471 -7.85 -33.30 -11.03
N ALA A 472 -8.98 -32.82 -11.55
CA ALA A 472 -10.03 -33.72 -12.03
C ALA A 472 -9.52 -34.59 -13.18
N VAL A 473 -10.13 -35.77 -13.37
CA VAL A 473 -9.76 -36.69 -14.46
C VAL A 473 -9.83 -35.96 -15.81
N GLY A 474 -8.74 -36.02 -16.57
CA GLY A 474 -8.63 -35.35 -17.87
C GLY A 474 -8.22 -33.87 -17.83
N GLN A 475 -8.12 -33.26 -16.64
CA GLN A 475 -7.57 -31.92 -16.47
C GLN A 475 -6.05 -31.94 -16.30
N ALA A 476 -5.39 -30.85 -16.68
CA ALA A 476 -3.95 -30.71 -16.51
C ALA A 476 -3.59 -30.55 -15.02
N GLY A 477 -2.62 -31.33 -14.56
CA GLY A 477 -1.88 -31.11 -13.31
C GLY A 477 -0.56 -30.37 -13.51
N TYR A 478 -0.05 -29.82 -12.41
CA TYR A 478 1.24 -29.14 -12.34
C TYR A 478 2.37 -30.17 -12.34
N VAL A 479 3.46 -29.90 -13.04
CA VAL A 479 4.62 -30.80 -13.18
C VAL A 479 5.91 -30.25 -12.59
N GLY A 480 5.96 -28.95 -12.30
CA GLY A 480 7.14 -28.27 -11.78
C GLY A 480 8.14 -27.87 -12.87
N GLN A 481 8.89 -26.83 -12.56
CA GLN A 481 9.83 -26.20 -13.48
C GLN A 481 10.95 -27.12 -13.98
N ALA A 482 11.41 -28.08 -13.17
CA ALA A 482 12.47 -29.01 -13.56
C ALA A 482 12.10 -29.80 -14.82
N VAL A 483 10.84 -30.23 -14.92
CA VAL A 483 10.31 -30.95 -16.10
C VAL A 483 10.32 -30.06 -17.33
N CYS A 484 9.93 -28.79 -17.20
CA CYS A 484 9.96 -27.85 -18.32
C CYS A 484 11.38 -27.58 -18.82
N LEU A 485 12.34 -27.39 -17.90
CA LEU A 485 13.72 -27.03 -18.25
C LEU A 485 14.51 -28.17 -18.91
N ALA A 486 14.06 -29.43 -18.78
CA ALA A 486 14.64 -30.56 -19.49
C ALA A 486 14.51 -30.42 -21.02
N CYS A 487 13.41 -29.83 -21.52
CA CYS A 487 13.21 -29.56 -22.95
C CYS A 487 13.48 -28.09 -23.34
N HIS A 488 13.35 -27.15 -22.39
CA HIS A 488 13.52 -25.70 -22.62
C HIS A 488 14.85 -25.17 -22.05
N ALA A 489 15.95 -25.89 -22.28
CA ALA A 489 17.28 -25.54 -21.76
C ALA A 489 17.75 -24.10 -22.08
N PRO A 490 17.50 -23.51 -23.27
CA PRO A 490 17.89 -22.13 -23.54
C PRO A 490 17.28 -21.09 -22.59
N THR A 491 16.12 -21.40 -21.99
CA THR A 491 15.41 -20.51 -21.07
C THR A 491 15.92 -20.61 -19.63
N ALA A 492 16.67 -21.67 -19.29
CA ALA A 492 17.13 -21.91 -17.92
C ALA A 492 17.95 -20.75 -17.34
N ALA A 493 18.85 -20.17 -18.16
CA ALA A 493 19.70 -19.06 -17.74
C ALA A 493 18.90 -17.78 -17.44
N PHE A 494 17.79 -17.55 -18.14
CA PHE A 494 16.89 -16.43 -17.87
C PHE A 494 16.14 -16.65 -16.56
N ILE A 495 15.50 -17.82 -16.41
CA ILE A 495 14.74 -18.17 -15.21
C ILE A 495 15.60 -18.07 -13.95
N ALA A 496 16.83 -18.57 -13.98
CA ALA A 496 17.74 -18.50 -12.82
C ALA A 496 18.03 -17.06 -12.36
N LYS A 497 17.89 -16.08 -13.27
CA LYS A 497 18.15 -14.66 -13.01
C LYS A 497 16.88 -13.84 -12.81
N ASP A 498 15.71 -14.36 -13.17
CA ASP A 498 14.44 -13.65 -13.03
C ASP A 498 14.05 -13.42 -11.55
N LEU A 499 13.23 -12.39 -11.29
CA LEU A 499 12.78 -12.10 -9.93
C LEU A 499 11.72 -13.09 -9.44
N HIS A 500 10.89 -13.62 -10.34
CA HIS A 500 9.84 -14.59 -10.00
C HIS A 500 10.40 -15.89 -9.43
N SER A 501 11.50 -16.39 -10.00
CA SER A 501 12.16 -17.61 -9.49
C SER A 501 12.77 -17.42 -8.10
N ARG A 502 13.03 -16.17 -7.69
CA ARG A 502 13.50 -15.80 -6.35
C ARG A 502 12.39 -15.34 -5.42
N ALA A 503 11.13 -15.30 -5.86
CA ALA A 503 10.02 -14.77 -5.06
C ALA A 503 9.93 -15.44 -3.68
N TRP A 504 10.06 -16.77 -3.59
CA TRP A 504 10.01 -17.45 -2.29
C TRP A 504 11.13 -17.03 -1.33
N LYS A 505 12.32 -16.69 -1.84
CA LYS A 505 13.45 -16.24 -1.01
C LYS A 505 13.12 -14.94 -0.28
N THR A 506 12.35 -14.04 -0.89
CA THR A 506 11.98 -12.78 -0.24
C THR A 506 11.04 -13.01 0.95
N LEU A 507 10.18 -14.04 0.90
CA LEU A 507 9.37 -14.42 2.06
C LEU A 507 10.19 -15.06 3.16
N GLN A 508 11.21 -15.85 2.82
CA GLN A 508 12.13 -16.41 3.82
C GLN A 508 12.90 -15.30 4.53
N ASP A 509 13.39 -14.32 3.78
CA ASP A 509 14.14 -13.18 4.33
C ASP A 509 13.25 -12.28 5.21
N GLY A 510 11.97 -12.15 4.86
CA GLY A 510 10.99 -11.39 5.64
C GLY A 510 10.26 -12.20 6.73
N SER A 511 10.56 -13.50 6.91
CA SER A 511 9.79 -14.40 7.79
C SER A 511 8.29 -14.45 7.49
N LYS A 512 7.91 -14.35 6.20
CA LYS A 512 6.52 -14.32 5.69
C LYS A 512 6.07 -15.60 4.98
N THR A 513 6.82 -16.70 5.12
CA THR A 513 6.54 -17.97 4.41
C THR A 513 5.22 -18.64 4.78
N LYS A 514 4.53 -18.13 5.80
CA LYS A 514 3.22 -18.60 6.28
C LYS A 514 2.13 -17.54 6.19
N ASP A 515 2.46 -16.35 5.67
CA ASP A 515 1.53 -15.24 5.58
C ASP A 515 0.63 -15.39 4.34
N LEU A 516 -0.67 -15.50 4.56
CA LEU A 516 -1.67 -15.70 3.50
C LEU A 516 -1.88 -14.48 2.60
N ASP A 517 -1.32 -13.32 2.94
CA ASP A 517 -1.27 -12.14 2.08
C ASP A 517 -0.08 -12.20 1.11
N CYS A 518 0.93 -13.00 1.46
CA CYS A 518 2.19 -13.06 0.74
C CYS A 518 2.30 -14.32 -0.13
N VAL A 519 2.01 -15.48 0.46
CA VAL A 519 2.27 -16.78 -0.18
C VAL A 519 1.54 -16.94 -1.52
N PRO A 520 0.26 -16.53 -1.71
CA PRO A 520 -0.43 -16.72 -2.99
C PRO A 520 0.30 -16.12 -4.20
N CYS A 521 1.07 -15.06 -3.99
CA CYS A 521 1.84 -14.39 -5.06
C CYS A 521 3.28 -14.89 -5.20
N HIS A 522 3.76 -15.73 -4.26
CA HIS A 522 5.17 -16.12 -4.15
C HIS A 522 5.41 -17.61 -4.38
N VAL A 523 4.37 -18.37 -4.73
CA VAL A 523 4.46 -19.79 -5.10
C VAL A 523 3.60 -20.06 -6.34
N THR A 524 3.79 -21.21 -6.95
CA THR A 524 3.02 -21.59 -8.13
C THR A 524 1.75 -22.35 -7.73
N GLY A 525 0.61 -21.92 -8.27
CA GLY A 525 -0.66 -22.64 -8.12
C GLY A 525 -1.26 -22.66 -6.71
N PHE A 526 -1.06 -21.61 -5.89
CA PHE A 526 -1.60 -21.59 -4.52
C PHE A 526 -3.13 -21.73 -4.52
N GLY A 527 -3.63 -22.70 -3.74
CA GLY A 527 -5.05 -23.02 -3.65
C GLY A 527 -5.67 -23.66 -4.91
N GLN A 528 -4.89 -23.88 -5.96
CA GLN A 528 -5.37 -24.50 -7.21
C GLN A 528 -5.30 -26.03 -7.13
N PRO A 529 -6.16 -26.76 -7.88
CA PRO A 529 -6.04 -28.22 -7.98
C PRO A 529 -4.67 -28.67 -8.49
N GLY A 530 -4.02 -29.57 -7.77
CA GLY A 530 -2.66 -30.07 -8.02
C GLY A 530 -1.56 -29.04 -7.74
N GLY A 531 -1.90 -27.86 -7.21
CA GLY A 531 -0.97 -26.77 -6.95
C GLY A 531 -0.40 -26.82 -5.53
N THR A 532 -0.35 -25.67 -4.86
CA THR A 532 0.28 -25.54 -3.54
C THR A 532 -0.68 -25.10 -2.44
N THR A 533 -0.34 -25.44 -1.20
CA THR A 533 -0.95 -24.92 0.03
C THR A 533 0.16 -24.71 1.07
N LEU A 534 -0.12 -24.04 2.21
CA LEU A 534 0.94 -23.82 3.22
C LEU A 534 1.52 -25.11 3.81
N SER A 535 0.73 -26.20 3.77
CA SER A 535 1.13 -27.56 4.16
C SER A 535 1.76 -28.35 3.02
N HIS A 536 1.73 -27.85 1.78
CA HIS A 536 2.15 -28.59 0.60
C HIS A 536 2.70 -27.62 -0.47
N LEU A 537 4.00 -27.31 -0.37
CA LEU A 537 4.69 -26.47 -1.37
C LEU A 537 5.42 -27.33 -2.42
N GLY A 538 6.20 -28.31 -1.95
CA GLY A 538 6.93 -29.25 -2.80
C GLY A 538 7.76 -28.58 -3.89
N GLU A 539 7.77 -29.20 -5.07
CA GLU A 539 8.49 -28.76 -6.27
C GLU A 539 7.96 -27.44 -6.86
N LEU A 540 6.79 -26.95 -6.42
CA LEU A 540 6.11 -25.75 -6.93
C LEU A 540 6.43 -24.48 -6.11
N THR A 541 7.48 -24.55 -5.29
CA THR A 541 8.00 -23.40 -4.54
C THR A 541 8.52 -22.33 -5.49
N ALA A 542 8.28 -21.05 -5.16
CA ALA A 542 8.52 -19.87 -6.02
C ALA A 542 7.56 -19.76 -7.23
N VAL A 543 7.65 -18.63 -7.94
CA VAL A 543 6.85 -18.38 -9.14
C VAL A 543 7.59 -18.98 -10.34
N GLN A 544 6.99 -20.01 -10.94
CA GLN A 544 7.59 -20.86 -11.98
C GLN A 544 6.90 -20.70 -13.34
N CYS A 545 7.33 -21.49 -14.33
CA CYS A 545 6.75 -21.49 -15.69
C CYS A 545 5.22 -21.64 -15.67
N GLU A 546 4.70 -22.51 -14.80
CA GLU A 546 3.27 -22.84 -14.71
C GLU A 546 2.44 -21.76 -13.99
N ALA A 547 3.07 -20.76 -13.36
CA ALA A 547 2.36 -19.58 -12.86
C ALA A 547 1.87 -18.69 -14.01
N CYS A 548 2.61 -18.66 -15.12
CA CYS A 548 2.25 -17.91 -16.33
C CYS A 548 1.48 -18.77 -17.33
N HIS A 549 1.91 -20.02 -17.51
CA HIS A 549 1.40 -20.92 -18.56
C HIS A 549 0.33 -21.90 -18.10
N GLY A 550 -0.03 -21.89 -16.81
CA GLY A 550 -0.91 -22.90 -16.23
C GLY A 550 -0.25 -24.28 -16.10
N PRO A 551 -0.99 -25.29 -15.61
CA PRO A 551 -0.47 -26.64 -15.39
C PRO A 551 -0.04 -27.32 -16.70
N GLY A 552 1.16 -27.91 -16.73
CA GLY A 552 1.85 -28.34 -17.95
C GLY A 552 1.78 -29.83 -18.30
N SER A 553 1.17 -30.68 -17.48
CA SER A 553 1.17 -32.14 -17.70
C SER A 553 0.65 -32.59 -19.08
N LEU A 554 -0.39 -31.95 -19.61
CA LEU A 554 -0.91 -32.27 -20.96
C LEU A 554 0.08 -31.88 -22.07
N HIS A 555 0.84 -30.79 -21.87
CA HIS A 555 1.89 -30.38 -22.78
C HIS A 555 3.04 -31.38 -22.77
N VAL A 556 3.48 -31.80 -21.59
CA VAL A 556 4.54 -32.81 -21.43
C VAL A 556 4.16 -34.13 -22.08
N ALA A 557 2.89 -34.54 -21.97
CA ALA A 557 2.39 -35.77 -22.59
C ALA A 557 2.33 -35.70 -24.13
N ALA A 558 2.19 -34.52 -24.72
CA ALA A 558 2.03 -34.34 -26.17
C ALA A 558 2.68 -33.03 -26.69
N PRO A 559 4.02 -32.89 -26.61
CA PRO A 559 4.70 -31.62 -26.88
C PRO A 559 4.53 -31.13 -28.32
N ALA A 560 4.33 -32.06 -29.26
CA ALA A 560 4.14 -31.77 -30.69
C ALA A 560 2.77 -31.14 -31.02
N LYS A 561 1.77 -31.17 -30.11
CA LYS A 561 0.44 -30.57 -30.34
C LYS A 561 0.43 -29.03 -30.24
N GLY A 562 1.56 -28.43 -29.87
CA GLY A 562 1.76 -26.98 -29.84
C GLY A 562 1.16 -26.27 -28.61
N LEU A 563 1.78 -25.15 -28.21
CA LEU A 563 1.49 -24.44 -26.95
C LEU A 563 0.01 -24.05 -26.75
N LYS A 564 -0.69 -23.68 -27.84
CA LYS A 564 -2.07 -23.19 -27.77
C LYS A 564 -3.09 -24.28 -27.40
N SER A 565 -2.75 -25.56 -27.58
CA SER A 565 -3.66 -26.68 -27.32
C SER A 565 -3.40 -27.36 -25.96
N SER A 566 -2.31 -27.00 -25.27
CA SER A 566 -1.83 -27.72 -24.10
C SER A 566 -1.36 -26.85 -22.93
N LEU A 567 -1.31 -25.52 -23.09
CA LEU A 567 -0.98 -24.54 -22.06
C LEU A 567 -1.89 -23.32 -22.14
N THR A 568 -2.03 -22.60 -21.03
CA THR A 568 -2.81 -21.37 -20.95
C THR A 568 -2.09 -20.22 -21.68
N PRO A 569 -2.79 -19.51 -22.59
CA PRO A 569 -2.28 -18.26 -23.15
C PRO A 569 -2.12 -17.19 -22.07
N ILE A 570 -0.98 -16.50 -22.06
CA ILE A 570 -0.72 -15.43 -21.08
C ILE A 570 -1.56 -14.20 -21.45
N ALA A 571 -2.46 -13.81 -20.55
CA ALA A 571 -3.25 -12.59 -20.61
C ALA A 571 -2.88 -11.65 -19.46
N ALA A 572 -3.35 -10.40 -19.51
CA ALA A 572 -3.10 -9.44 -18.43
C ALA A 572 -3.61 -9.96 -17.08
N SER A 573 -4.74 -10.67 -17.06
CA SER A 573 -5.32 -11.29 -15.87
C SER A 573 -4.36 -12.27 -15.17
N THR A 574 -3.46 -12.93 -15.90
CA THR A 574 -2.42 -13.81 -15.34
C THR A 574 -1.51 -13.05 -14.37
N CYS A 575 -1.15 -11.81 -14.72
CA CYS A 575 -0.24 -10.99 -13.92
C CYS A 575 -0.97 -10.21 -12.81
N LEU A 576 -2.21 -9.78 -13.08
CA LEU A 576 -2.98 -8.92 -12.18
C LEU A 576 -3.45 -9.61 -10.90
N GLY A 577 -3.32 -10.94 -10.80
CA GLY A 577 -3.52 -11.66 -9.54
C GLY A 577 -2.49 -11.29 -8.46
N CYS A 578 -1.27 -10.88 -8.87
CA CYS A 578 -0.21 -10.45 -7.97
C CYS A 578 0.12 -8.95 -8.14
N HIS A 579 0.11 -8.46 -9.38
CA HIS A 579 0.39 -7.07 -9.72
C HIS A 579 -0.87 -6.20 -9.65
N THR A 580 -1.39 -6.04 -8.45
CA THR A 580 -2.48 -5.09 -8.15
C THR A 580 -1.95 -3.65 -8.07
N PRO A 581 -2.81 -2.61 -8.15
CA PRO A 581 -2.40 -1.23 -7.91
C PRO A 581 -1.68 -1.02 -6.56
N GLN A 582 -2.09 -1.74 -5.52
CA GLN A 582 -1.47 -1.67 -4.19
C GLN A 582 -0.03 -2.21 -4.20
N HIS A 583 0.17 -3.40 -4.79
CA HIS A 583 1.47 -4.11 -4.78
C HIS A 583 2.44 -3.66 -5.86
N ALA A 584 1.91 -3.19 -6.99
CA ALA A 584 2.65 -2.79 -8.17
C ALA A 584 1.92 -1.63 -8.87
N PRO A 585 1.88 -0.43 -8.25
CA PRO A 585 1.15 0.74 -8.78
C PRO A 585 1.61 1.20 -10.16
N ARG A 586 2.77 0.72 -10.62
CA ARG A 586 3.38 1.03 -11.92
C ARG A 586 3.39 -0.16 -12.87
N PHE A 587 2.57 -1.18 -12.62
CA PHE A 587 2.50 -2.35 -13.49
C PHE A 587 1.77 -2.01 -14.79
N GLU A 588 2.46 -2.23 -15.91
CA GLU A 588 1.90 -2.08 -17.25
C GLU A 588 2.14 -3.36 -18.04
N PHE A 589 1.07 -4.06 -18.41
CA PHE A 589 1.15 -5.44 -18.89
C PHE A 589 2.12 -5.61 -20.06
N ASP A 590 1.98 -4.83 -21.13
CA ASP A 590 2.81 -5.00 -22.33
C ASP A 590 4.28 -4.63 -22.07
N ALA A 591 4.51 -3.55 -21.32
CA ALA A 591 5.85 -3.10 -20.98
C ALA A 591 6.60 -4.13 -20.11
N TYR A 592 5.93 -4.68 -19.09
CA TYR A 592 6.55 -5.67 -18.19
C TYR A 592 6.69 -7.03 -18.88
N ARG A 593 5.69 -7.48 -19.63
CA ARG A 593 5.74 -8.72 -20.40
C ARG A 593 6.85 -8.71 -21.45
N SER A 594 7.16 -7.57 -22.06
CA SER A 594 8.26 -7.45 -23.02
C SER A 594 9.62 -7.84 -22.42
N ARG A 595 9.83 -7.61 -21.12
CA ARG A 595 11.07 -7.95 -20.39
C ARG A 595 11.23 -9.45 -20.15
N LEU A 596 10.13 -10.20 -20.21
CA LEU A 596 10.10 -11.66 -20.08
C LEU A 596 10.41 -12.36 -21.42
N LYS A 597 10.36 -11.63 -22.54
CA LYS A 597 10.67 -12.17 -23.86
C LYS A 597 12.17 -12.13 -24.11
N VAL A 598 12.79 -13.30 -24.20
CA VAL A 598 14.23 -13.48 -24.47
C VAL A 598 14.42 -14.50 -25.60
N PRO A 599 15.60 -14.57 -26.26
CA PRO A 599 15.87 -15.61 -27.23
C PRO A 599 15.61 -17.01 -26.64
N GLY A 600 14.74 -17.79 -27.28
CA GLY A 600 14.30 -19.10 -26.79
C GLY A 600 13.11 -19.08 -25.83
N HIS A 601 12.60 -17.91 -25.46
CA HIS A 601 11.38 -17.74 -24.67
C HIS A 601 10.61 -16.49 -25.14
N GLY A 602 9.68 -16.68 -26.08
CA GLY A 602 8.90 -15.60 -26.67
C GLY A 602 9.61 -14.82 -27.79
N LEU A 603 10.93 -14.97 -27.96
CA LEU A 603 11.69 -14.54 -29.14
C LEU A 603 12.38 -15.74 -29.81
N PRO A 604 12.66 -15.67 -31.13
CA PRO A 604 13.50 -16.65 -31.80
C PRO A 604 14.89 -16.76 -31.15
N VAL A 605 15.47 -17.96 -31.16
CA VAL A 605 16.88 -18.13 -30.80
C VAL A 605 17.72 -17.57 -31.96
N VAL A 606 18.55 -16.56 -31.69
CA VAL A 606 19.41 -15.96 -32.73
C VAL A 606 20.44 -17.00 -33.20
N GLY A 607 20.49 -17.26 -34.51
CA GLY A 607 21.49 -18.16 -35.12
C GLY A 607 21.03 -19.62 -35.34
N LYS A 608 19.72 -19.89 -35.37
CA LYS A 608 19.14 -21.12 -35.92
C LYS A 608 18.11 -20.80 -36.97
#